data_AF-A0A354BRP1-F1
#
_entry.id   AF-A0A354BRP1-F1
#
_cell.length_a   1.000
_cell.length_b   1.000
_cell.length_c   1.000
_cell.angle_alpha   90.00
_cell.angle_beta   90.00
_cell.angle_gamma   90.00
#
_symmetry.space_group_name_H-M   'P 1'
#
loop_
_entity.id
_entity.type
_entity.pdbx_description
1 polymer ?
#
loop_
_entity_poly.entity_id
_entity_poly.type
_entity_poly.pdbx_seq_one_letter_code
_entity_poly.pdbx_strand_id
1 'polypeptide(L)' 'MKALNRIAWISAAIAAVIILLACISLLIGKGILGFNHAVNFFHAANSFLLLAIAMFIVTKKCEYKNDK' A
#
# COMPACT_ATOMS: atom_id res chain seq x y z
N MET A 1 7.33 -4.61 18.48
CA MET A 1 8.01 -3.84 17.41
C MET A 1 7.14 -2.67 16.92
N LYS A 2 7.15 -1.54 17.64
CA LYS A 2 6.23 -0.42 17.38
C LYS A 2 6.55 0.35 16.09
N ALA A 3 7.85 0.43 15.73
CA ALA A 3 8.31 1.11 14.53
C ALA A 3 7.86 0.41 13.24
N LEU A 4 8.07 -0.91 13.12
CA LEU A 4 7.64 -1.69 11.96
C LEU A 4 6.12 -1.67 11.78
N ASN A 5 5.36 -1.77 12.87
CA ASN A 5 3.90 -1.65 12.82
C ASN A 5 3.45 -0.27 12.31
N ARG A 6 4.12 0.82 12.73
CA ARG A 6 3.87 2.18 12.21
C ARG A 6 4.16 2.27 10.71
N ILE A 7 5.30 1.74 10.25
CA ILE A 7 5.69 1.79 8.83
C ILE A 7 4.71 0.97 7.99
N ALA A 8 4.27 -0.19 8.48
CA ALA A 8 3.26 -1.02 7.81
C ALA A 8 1.92 -0.27 7.66
N TRP A 9 1.49 0.44 8.71
CA TRP A 9 0.27 1.26 8.66
C TRP A 9 0.40 2.43 7.68
N ILE A 10 1.55 3.12 7.68
CA ILE A 10 1.83 4.22 6.73
C ILE A 10 1.81 3.69 5.28
N SER A 11 2.43 2.54 5.03
CA SER A 11 2.44 1.89 3.70
C SER A 11 1.03 1.50 3.25
N ALA A 12 0.20 0.98 4.17
CA ALA A 12 -1.21 0.66 3.88
C ALA A 12 -2.04 1.91 3.58
N ALA A 13 -1.82 3.02 4.30
CA ALA A 13 -2.48 4.29 4.04
C ALA A 13 -2.10 4.85 2.66
N ILE A 14 -0.82 4.80 2.28
CA ILE A 14 -0.34 5.22 0.95
C ILE A 14 -0.99 4.38 -0.14
N ALA A 15 -1.04 3.05 0.02
CA ALA A 15 -1.70 2.17 -0.94
C ALA A 15 -3.19 2.53 -1.11
N ALA A 16 -3.91 2.80 -0.02
CA ALA A 16 -5.32 3.20 -0.08
C ALA A 16 -5.52 4.52 -0.83
N VAL A 17 -4.65 5.51 -0.61
CA VAL A 17 -4.69 6.80 -1.34
C VAL A 17 -4.44 6.58 -2.84
N ILE A 18 -3.45 5.76 -3.21
CA ILE A 18 -3.16 5.46 -4.62
C ILE A 18 -4.34 4.74 -5.29
N ILE A 19 -5.01 3.80 -4.60
CA ILE A 19 -6.22 3.12 -5.10
C ILE A 19 -7.35 4.13 -5.32
N LEU A 20 -7.54 5.07 -4.38
CA LEU A 20 -8.56 6.11 -4.50
C LEU A 20 -8.29 7.01 -5.72
N LEU A 21 -7.04 7.46 -5.92
CA LEU A 21 -6.65 8.21 -7.11
C LEU A 21 -6.81 7.41 -8.41
N ALA A 22 -6.55 6.11 -8.38
CA ALA A 22 -6.75 5.22 -9.51
C ALA A 22 -8.24 5.13 -9.89
N CYS A 23 -9.12 4.93 -8.90
CA CYS A 23 -10.58 4.92 -9.11
C CYS A 23 -11.09 6.24 -9.69
N ILE A 24 -10.62 7.38 -9.16
CA ILE A 24 -10.99 8.71 -9.66
C ILE A 24 -10.50 8.90 -11.10
N SER A 25 -9.28 8.46 -11.43
CA SER A 25 -8.73 8.53 -12.79
C SER A 25 -9.51 7.66 -13.78
N LEU A 26 -9.96 6.46 -13.36
CA LEU A 26 -10.80 5.59 -14.18
C LEU A 26 -12.16 6.21 -14.47
N LEU A 27 -12.80 6.84 -13.48
CA LEU A 27 -14.12 7.47 -13.63
C LEU A 27 -14.08 8.71 -14.53
N ILE A 28 -12.98 9.47 -14.50
CA ILE A 28 -12.85 10.71 -15.28
C ILE A 28 -12.41 10.43 -16.73
N GLY A 29 -11.89 9.22 -17.03
CA GLY A 29 -11.56 8.77 -18.38
C GLY A 29 -10.47 9.57 -19.12
N LYS A 30 -9.93 10.61 -18.47
CA LYS A 30 -8.95 11.55 -19.05
C LYS A 30 -7.75 11.59 -18.12
N GLY A 31 -6.56 11.27 -18.65
CA GLY A 31 -5.31 11.14 -17.89
C GLY A 31 -4.97 12.39 -17.08
N ILE A 32 -5.44 12.43 -15.82
CA ILE A 32 -5.32 13.58 -14.90
C ILE A 32 -3.85 13.91 -14.59
N LEU A 33 -2.95 12.93 -14.75
CA LEU A 33 -1.54 13.05 -14.35
C LEU A 33 -0.55 12.78 -15.49
N GLY A 34 -0.98 12.80 -16.76
CA GLY A 34 -0.10 12.50 -17.91
C GLY A 34 0.36 11.03 -18.01
N PHE A 35 -0.06 10.17 -17.07
CA PHE A 35 0.10 8.73 -17.17
C PHE A 35 -1.01 8.16 -18.08
N ASN A 36 -0.63 7.77 -19.28
CA ASN A 36 -1.52 7.20 -20.30
C ASN A 36 -2.13 5.83 -19.91
N HIS A 37 -1.82 5.29 -18.72
CA HIS A 37 -2.24 3.94 -18.34
C HIS A 37 -2.59 3.85 -16.85
N ALA A 38 -3.88 3.65 -16.55
CA ALA A 38 -4.38 3.38 -15.19
C ALA A 38 -3.64 2.21 -14.51
N VAL A 39 -3.09 1.29 -15.30
CA VAL A 39 -2.30 0.13 -14.87
C VAL A 39 -1.09 0.54 -14.00
N ASN A 40 -0.50 1.72 -14.23
CA ASN A 40 0.65 2.17 -13.43
C ASN A 40 0.26 2.51 -11.97
N PHE A 41 -0.96 3.06 -11.76
CA PHE A 41 -1.47 3.32 -10.41
C PHE A 41 -1.79 2.03 -9.66
N PHE A 42 -2.42 1.07 -10.34
CA PHE A 42 -2.68 -0.25 -9.75
C PHE A 42 -1.39 -1.01 -9.45
N HIS A 43 -0.37 -0.89 -10.30
CA HIS A 43 0.93 -1.51 -10.06
C HIS A 43 1.66 -0.91 -8.85
N ALA A 44 1.64 0.43 -8.72
CA ALA A 44 2.18 1.12 -7.55
C ALA A 44 1.43 0.75 -6.27
N ALA A 45 0.09 0.78 -6.29
CA ALA A 45 -0.74 0.36 -5.17
C ALA A 45 -0.44 -1.08 -4.73
N ASN A 46 -0.33 -2.00 -5.69
CA ASN A 46 -0.04 -3.41 -5.41
C ASN A 46 1.33 -3.57 -4.72
N SER A 47 2.37 -2.86 -5.17
CA SER A 47 3.69 -2.89 -4.54
C SER A 47 3.68 -2.38 -3.08
N PHE A 48 2.98 -1.27 -2.82
CA PHE A 48 2.84 -0.73 -1.46
C PHE A 48 2.00 -1.64 -0.54
N LEU A 49 0.99 -2.33 -1.11
CA LEU A 49 0.15 -3.28 -0.36
C LEU A 49 0.95 -4.53 0.03
N LEU A 50 1.70 -5.10 -0.92
CA LEU A 50 2.59 -6.25 -0.68
C LEU A 50 3.63 -5.93 0.39
N LEU A 51 4.24 -4.74 0.33
CA LEU A 51 5.18 -4.29 1.35
C LEU A 51 4.52 -4.19 2.74
N ALA A 52 3.32 -3.62 2.81
CA ALA A 52 2.57 -3.51 4.07
C ALA A 52 2.26 -4.90 4.66
N ILE A 53 1.77 -5.83 3.83
CA ILE A 53 1.46 -7.20 4.25
C ILE A 53 2.71 -7.92 4.76
N ALA A 54 3.83 -7.82 4.03
CA ALA A 54 5.10 -8.43 4.44
C ALA A 54 5.57 -7.89 5.80
N MET A 55 5.48 -6.57 6.02
CA MET A 55 5.83 -5.96 7.30
C MET A 55 4.88 -6.37 8.43
N PHE A 56 3.58 -6.53 8.17
CA PHE A 56 2.61 -7.03 9.15
C PHE A 56 2.92 -8.47 9.56
N ILE A 57 3.22 -9.35 8.60
CA ILE A 57 3.58 -10.75 8.87
C ILE A 57 4.84 -10.83 9.74
N VAL A 58 5.89 -10.09 9.39
CA VAL A 58 7.14 -10.06 10.16
C VAL A 58 6.91 -9.50 11.57
N THR A 59 6.16 -8.41 11.69
CA THR A 59 5.82 -7.81 12.98
C THR A 59 5.10 -8.81 13.86
N LYS A 60 4.08 -9.50 13.34
CA LYS A 60 3.31 -10.50 14.09
C LYS A 60 4.13 -11.72 14.47
N LYS A 61 4.98 -12.22 13.56
CA LYS A 61 5.89 -13.33 13.83
C LYS A 61 6.90 -12.98 14.92
N CYS A 62 7.43 -11.76 14.92
CA CYS A 62 8.35 -11.28 15.96
C CYS A 62 7.67 -10.98 17.30
N GLU A 63 6.43 -10.51 17.30
CA GLU A 63 5.62 -10.38 18.53
C GLU A 63 5.42 -11.76 19.17
N TYR A 64 4.99 -12.76 18.40
CA TYR A 64 4.83 -14.14 18.90
C TYR A 64 6.13 -14.73 19.46
N LYS A 65 7.29 -14.40 18.87
CA LYS A 65 8.59 -14.90 19.31
C LYS A 65 9.13 -14.21 20.58
N ASN A 66 8.60 -13.03 20.96
CA ASN A 66 8.99 -12.33 22.19
C ASN A 66 8.07 -12.69 23.39
N ASP A 67 6.95 -13.35 23.14
CA ASP A 67 5.99 -13.79 24.16
C ASP A 67 6.34 -15.17 24.77
N LYS A 68 7.23 -15.91 24.10
CA LYS A 68 7.84 -17.17 24.57
C LYS A 68 9.21 -16.92 25.16
#